data_AF-A0A9W8VAZ5-F1
#
_entry.id   AF-A0A9W8VAZ5-F1
#
_cell.length_a   1.000
_cell.length_b   1.000
_cell.length_c   1.000
_cell.angle_alpha   90.00
_cell.angle_beta   90.00
_cell.angle_gamma   90.00
#
_symmetry.space_group_name_H-M   'P 1'
#
loop_
_entity.id
_entity.type
_entity.pdbx_description
1 polymer ?
#
loop_
_entity_poly.entity_id
_entity_poly.type
_entity_poly.pdbx_seq_one_letter_code
_entity_poly.pdbx_strand_id
1 'polypeptide(L)'
;MEHSLDKALESARLGKDEVDCFDFYSCFPIVPKLACKHMGLDIKNPSKPITLLGGLTSFGGAGNNYSLHAIVQMARTMRSGAYKHGLVLANGGVLSWQHALCLSTQPRRDLVPYSRQEVLEMAETFPGPEFAQKAQGEAVIESYTVDFDRTGPKLGHIVGRLLENGHRFIANHGDETTLSTLASNKVEPIGLQGLVLMAPGGRNLFSIKPSVKL
;
A
#
# COMPACT_ATOMS: atom_id res chain seq x y z
N MET A 1 4.34 0.24 -8.14
CA MET A 1 5.41 0.64 -7.18
C MET A 1 6.73 0.01 -7.56
N GLU A 2 6.82 -1.32 -7.52
CA GLU A 2 8.03 -2.10 -7.86
C GLU A 2 8.62 -1.66 -9.21
N HIS A 3 7.78 -1.62 -10.25
CA HIS A 3 8.18 -1.15 -11.58
C HIS A 3 8.78 0.28 -11.58
N SER A 4 8.17 1.22 -10.84
CA SER A 4 8.68 2.59 -10.73
C SER A 4 10.04 2.65 -10.04
N LEU A 5 10.25 1.83 -9.00
CA LEU A 5 11.54 1.71 -8.31
C LEU A 5 12.60 1.14 -9.26
N ASP A 6 12.29 0.03 -9.93
CA ASP A 6 13.22 -0.63 -10.85
C ASP A 6 13.61 0.29 -12.01
N LYS A 7 12.65 1.04 -12.57
CA LYS A 7 12.90 1.96 -13.67
C LYS A 7 13.70 3.19 -13.25
N ALA A 8 13.52 3.69 -12.02
CA ALA A 8 14.37 4.74 -11.46
C ALA A 8 15.81 4.26 -11.28
N LEU A 9 16.00 3.04 -10.74
CA LEU A 9 17.32 2.42 -10.57
C LEU A 9 18.00 2.15 -11.92
N GLU A 10 17.27 1.63 -12.89
CA GLU A 10 17.74 1.39 -14.26
C GLU A 10 18.20 2.70 -14.93
N SER A 11 17.38 3.75 -14.85
CA SER A 11 17.70 5.08 -15.37
C SER A 11 18.91 5.73 -14.67
N ALA A 12 19.10 5.41 -13.38
CA ALA A 12 20.26 5.83 -12.61
C ALA A 12 21.49 4.94 -12.79
N ARG A 13 21.33 3.78 -13.44
CA ARG A 13 22.32 2.68 -13.51
C ARG A 13 22.85 2.28 -12.14
N LEU A 14 21.95 2.12 -11.19
CA LEU A 14 22.27 1.70 -9.83
C LEU A 14 21.68 0.31 -9.55
N GLY A 15 22.46 -0.54 -8.91
CA GLY A 15 21.93 -1.70 -8.20
C GLY A 15 21.22 -1.26 -6.91
N LYS A 16 20.29 -2.10 -6.42
CA LYS A 16 19.60 -1.87 -5.12
C LYS A 16 20.60 -1.69 -3.97
N ASP A 17 21.70 -2.45 -3.99
CA ASP A 17 22.74 -2.43 -2.97
C ASP A 17 23.63 -1.17 -3.02
N GLU A 18 23.66 -0.45 -4.15
CA GLU A 18 24.44 0.78 -4.30
C GLU A 18 23.72 2.02 -3.73
N VAL A 19 22.42 1.92 -3.40
CA VAL A 19 21.69 3.02 -2.76
C VAL A 19 22.01 3.03 -1.27
N ASP A 20 22.49 4.14 -0.74
CA ASP A 20 22.95 4.25 0.65
C ASP A 20 21.83 4.61 1.63
N CYS A 21 20.85 5.40 1.17
CA CYS A 21 19.75 5.87 1.99
C CYS A 21 18.47 6.09 1.18
N PHE A 22 17.34 5.98 1.87
CA PHE A 22 16.02 6.07 1.27
C PHE A 22 15.13 7.05 2.04
N ASP A 23 14.16 7.62 1.34
CA ASP A 23 12.95 8.14 1.96
C ASP A 23 11.73 7.55 1.26
N PHE A 24 11.11 6.57 1.91
CA PHE A 24 9.85 5.98 1.46
C PHE A 24 8.68 6.74 2.06
N TYR A 25 7.81 7.29 1.20
CA TYR A 25 6.57 7.94 1.62
C TYR A 25 5.77 7.06 2.59
N SER A 26 5.27 7.63 3.69
CA SER A 26 4.77 6.83 4.81
C SER A 26 3.51 7.38 5.51
N CYS A 27 2.51 7.85 4.75
CA CYS A 27 1.20 8.20 5.33
C CYS A 27 0.55 7.01 6.06
N PHE A 28 0.74 5.81 5.51
CA PHE A 28 0.38 4.54 6.16
C PHE A 28 1.52 3.53 6.03
N PRO A 29 1.62 2.53 6.92
CA PRO A 29 2.71 1.55 6.93
C PRO A 29 2.81 0.69 5.66
N ILE A 30 1.76 0.58 4.85
CA ILE A 30 1.75 -0.28 3.67
C ILE A 30 2.81 0.11 2.63
N VAL A 31 3.02 1.41 2.40
CA VAL A 31 3.99 1.90 1.40
C VAL A 31 5.42 1.50 1.76
N PRO A 32 5.96 1.83 2.95
CA PRO A 32 7.30 1.40 3.33
C PRO A 32 7.42 -0.13 3.44
N LYS A 33 6.36 -0.86 3.83
CA LYS A 33 6.37 -2.34 3.83
C LYS A 33 6.61 -2.91 2.45
N LEU A 34 5.87 -2.43 1.44
CA LEU A 34 6.01 -2.88 0.06
C LEU A 34 7.37 -2.47 -0.53
N ALA A 35 7.79 -1.22 -0.28
CA ALA A 35 9.08 -0.73 -0.75
C ALA A 35 10.25 -1.50 -0.14
N CYS A 36 10.27 -1.73 1.17
CA CYS A 36 11.32 -2.52 1.84
C CYS A 36 11.36 -3.95 1.31
N LYS A 37 10.21 -4.61 1.17
CA LYS A 37 10.11 -5.96 0.59
C LYS A 37 10.74 -6.01 -0.80
N HIS A 38 10.41 -5.05 -1.67
CA HIS A 38 10.97 -5.00 -3.02
C HIS A 38 12.46 -4.69 -3.04
N MET A 39 12.91 -3.82 -2.13
CA MET A 39 14.31 -3.38 -2.04
C MET A 39 15.21 -4.35 -1.25
N GLY A 40 14.67 -5.45 -0.72
CA GLY A 40 15.44 -6.42 0.06
C GLY A 40 15.85 -5.90 1.44
N LEU A 41 15.10 -4.96 2.02
CA LEU A 41 15.37 -4.36 3.32
C LEU A 41 14.46 -4.98 4.39
N ASP A 42 15.01 -5.25 5.58
CA ASP A 42 14.19 -5.55 6.75
C ASP A 42 13.55 -4.26 7.26
N ILE A 43 12.22 -4.15 7.20
CA ILE A 43 11.52 -2.96 7.67
C ILE A 43 11.66 -2.74 9.19
N LYS A 44 11.86 -3.80 9.98
CA LYS A 44 11.95 -3.69 11.44
C LYS A 44 13.32 -3.20 11.89
N ASN A 45 14.37 -3.62 11.17
CA ASN A 45 15.74 -3.24 11.43
C ASN A 45 16.50 -3.04 10.12
N PRO A 46 16.21 -1.95 9.38
CA PRO A 46 16.77 -1.78 8.06
C PRO A 46 18.27 -1.48 8.17
N SER A 47 19.06 -2.16 7.34
CA SER A 47 20.52 -1.96 7.26
C SER A 47 20.91 -0.57 6.72
N LYS A 48 19.95 0.16 6.14
CA LYS A 48 20.09 1.49 5.54
C LYS A 48 18.89 2.35 5.96
N PRO A 49 19.04 3.68 6.14
CA PRO A 49 17.91 4.53 6.51
C PRO A 49 16.78 4.44 5.49
N ILE A 50 15.55 4.19 5.94
CA ILE A 50 14.34 4.14 5.09
C ILE A 50 13.49 5.41 5.12
N THR A 51 13.87 6.36 5.97
CA THR A 51 13.35 7.72 6.02
C THR A 51 14.44 8.67 6.51
N LEU A 52 14.40 9.91 6.02
CA LEU A 52 15.27 11.01 6.44
C LEU A 52 14.54 12.05 7.30
N LEU A 53 13.21 12.03 7.28
CA LEU A 53 12.35 12.97 8.01
C LEU A 53 11.63 12.32 9.21
N GLY A 54 11.76 11.01 9.39
CA GLY A 54 11.01 10.24 10.40
C GLY A 54 9.63 9.79 9.90
N GLY A 55 9.29 10.04 8.63
CA GLY A 55 8.04 9.64 8.02
C GLY A 55 6.87 10.58 8.32
N LEU A 56 5.80 10.48 7.53
CA LEU A 56 4.66 11.41 7.60
C LEU A 56 3.94 11.37 8.96
N THR A 57 3.87 10.20 9.59
CA THR A 57 3.26 10.02 10.91
C THR A 57 3.93 10.88 12.00
N SER A 58 5.24 11.14 11.88
CA SER A 58 6.02 11.89 12.88
C SER A 58 6.39 13.31 12.42
N PHE A 59 6.71 13.49 11.14
CA PHE A 59 7.08 14.79 10.58
C PHE A 59 5.90 15.77 10.52
N GLY A 60 4.69 15.24 10.30
CA GLY A 60 3.48 16.04 10.15
C GLY A 60 3.35 16.75 8.80
N GLY A 61 2.20 17.36 8.57
CA GLY A 61 1.89 18.11 7.34
C GLY A 61 0.96 17.37 6.36
N ALA A 62 0.29 18.15 5.51
CA ALA A 62 -0.58 17.60 4.47
C ALA A 62 0.25 16.73 3.52
N GLY A 63 -0.10 15.45 3.42
CA GLY A 63 0.69 14.42 2.76
C GLY A 63 1.07 14.72 1.31
N ASN A 64 0.43 15.69 0.65
CA ASN A 64 0.70 16.00 -0.75
C ASN A 64 2.12 16.57 -1.00
N ASN A 65 2.68 17.37 -0.08
CA ASN A 65 4.00 18.01 -0.29
C ASN A 65 5.15 17.36 0.51
N TYR A 66 4.89 16.28 1.26
CA TYR A 66 5.91 15.62 2.09
C TYR A 66 7.17 15.23 1.31
N SER A 67 7.00 14.61 0.13
CA SER A 67 8.14 14.14 -0.66
C SER A 67 9.05 15.26 -1.15
N LEU A 68 8.55 16.49 -1.29
CA LEU A 68 9.41 17.63 -1.62
C LEU A 68 10.37 17.93 -0.47
N HIS A 69 9.90 17.87 0.78
CA HIS A 69 10.76 18.01 1.96
C HIS A 69 11.77 16.87 2.03
N ALA A 70 11.36 15.64 1.70
CA ALA A 70 12.25 14.48 1.67
C ALA A 70 13.37 14.67 0.64
N ILE A 71 13.06 15.20 -0.55
CA ILE A 71 14.06 15.52 -1.59
C ILE A 71 15.04 16.58 -1.09
N VAL A 72 14.56 17.65 -0.46
CA VAL A 72 15.43 18.70 0.09
C VAL A 72 16.35 18.14 1.18
N GLN A 73 15.82 17.30 2.06
CA GLN A 73 16.61 16.67 3.11
C GLN A 73 17.65 15.70 2.54
N MET A 74 17.25 14.87 1.57
CA MET A 74 18.16 13.99 0.83
C MET A 74 19.32 14.78 0.23
N ALA A 75 19.04 15.86 -0.48
CA ALA A 75 20.08 16.71 -1.07
C ALA A 75 21.02 17.31 -0.01
N ARG A 76 20.50 17.74 1.15
CA ARG A 76 21.32 18.26 2.25
C ARG A 76 22.22 17.18 2.86
N THR A 77 21.67 16.02 3.19
CA THR A 77 22.41 14.89 3.77
C THR A 77 23.51 14.40 2.83
N MET A 78 23.24 14.36 1.53
CA MET A 78 24.23 13.97 0.53
C MET A 78 25.35 15.01 0.40
N ARG A 79 25.01 16.30 0.41
CA ARG A 79 26.00 17.39 0.37
C ARG A 79 26.87 17.49 1.61
N SER A 80 26.41 16.99 2.77
CA SER A 80 27.26 16.89 3.97
C SER A 80 28.25 15.72 3.91
N GLY A 81 28.23 14.91 2.85
CA GLY A 81 29.14 13.78 2.65
C GLY A 81 28.72 12.49 3.35
N ALA A 82 27.52 12.43 3.94
CA ALA A 82 27.06 11.23 4.64
C ALA A 82 26.76 10.06 3.69
N TYR A 83 26.22 10.35 2.50
CA TYR A 83 25.78 9.36 1.51
C TYR A 83 26.09 9.79 0.08
N LYS A 84 26.29 8.84 -0.83
CA LYS A 84 26.62 9.06 -2.25
C LYS A 84 25.44 8.86 -3.18
N HIS A 85 24.56 7.92 -2.86
CA HIS A 85 23.38 7.58 -3.65
C HIS A 85 22.14 7.50 -2.76
N GLY A 86 21.11 8.26 -3.11
CA GLY A 86 19.85 8.31 -2.38
C GLY A 86 18.66 8.01 -3.26
N LEU A 87 17.58 7.46 -2.68
CA LEU A 87 16.34 7.20 -3.39
C LEU A 87 15.13 7.70 -2.61
N VAL A 88 14.30 8.52 -3.26
CA VAL A 88 13.01 8.98 -2.73
C VAL A 88 11.88 8.27 -3.47
N LEU A 89 10.95 7.67 -2.74
CA LEU A 89 9.70 7.12 -3.29
C LEU A 89 8.53 7.97 -2.80
N ALA A 90 7.86 8.66 -3.71
CA ALA A 90 6.62 9.39 -3.47
C ALA A 90 5.40 8.55 -3.88
N ASN A 91 4.40 8.49 -3.00
CA ASN A 91 3.15 7.77 -3.23
C ASN A 91 1.96 8.75 -3.26
N GLY A 92 1.05 8.55 -4.20
CA GLY A 92 -0.23 9.27 -4.28
C GLY A 92 -1.42 8.31 -4.26
N GLY A 93 -2.55 8.78 -3.72
CA GLY A 93 -3.81 8.02 -3.67
C GLY A 93 -3.71 6.75 -2.83
N VAL A 94 -4.47 5.73 -3.24
CA VAL A 94 -4.50 4.40 -2.59
C VAL A 94 -3.50 3.45 -3.24
N LEU A 95 -2.22 3.86 -3.27
CA LEU A 95 -1.12 3.23 -4.03
C LEU A 95 -1.22 3.40 -5.56
N SER A 96 -2.13 4.25 -6.03
CA SER A 96 -2.43 4.45 -7.46
C SER A 96 -1.31 5.12 -8.25
N TRP A 97 -0.57 6.04 -7.63
CA TRP A 97 0.53 6.77 -8.29
C TRP A 97 1.83 6.62 -7.52
N GLN A 98 2.91 6.35 -8.25
CA GLN A 98 4.23 6.10 -7.69
C GLN A 98 5.28 6.88 -8.49
N HIS A 99 6.06 7.70 -7.80
CA HIS A 99 7.18 8.42 -8.38
C HIS A 99 8.44 8.09 -7.61
N ALA A 100 9.45 7.57 -8.29
CA ALA A 100 10.75 7.27 -7.70
C ALA A 100 11.81 8.21 -8.29
N LEU A 101 12.70 8.69 -7.43
CA LEU A 101 13.79 9.60 -7.79
C LEU A 101 15.09 9.12 -7.15
N CYS A 102 16.09 8.86 -7.99
CA CYS A 102 17.46 8.62 -7.54
C CYS A 102 18.26 9.93 -7.59
N LEU A 103 19.03 10.20 -6.54
CA LEU A 103 19.92 11.35 -6.40
C LEU A 103 21.35 10.85 -6.17
N SER A 104 22.35 11.56 -6.70
CA SER A 104 23.76 11.24 -6.46
C SER A 104 24.63 12.49 -6.30
N THR A 105 25.70 12.37 -5.51
CA THR A 105 26.80 13.35 -5.46
C THR A 105 27.82 13.15 -6.58
N GLN A 106 27.73 12.03 -7.31
CA GLN A 106 28.62 11.72 -8.42
C GLN A 106 27.95 12.05 -9.76
N PRO A 107 28.70 12.58 -10.74
CA PRO A 107 28.21 12.67 -12.10
C PRO A 107 27.93 11.26 -12.64
N ARG A 108 27.01 11.17 -13.60
CA ARG A 108 26.68 9.89 -14.23
C ARG A 108 27.91 9.33 -14.96
N ARG A 109 28.21 8.05 -14.74
CA ARG A 109 29.45 7.40 -15.24
C ARG A 109 29.56 7.34 -16.76
N ASP A 110 28.44 7.28 -17.48
CA ASP A 110 28.39 7.11 -18.93
C ASP A 110 28.27 8.42 -19.72
N LEU A 111 28.12 9.56 -19.02
CA LEU A 111 27.91 10.90 -19.60
C LEU A 111 26.74 11.01 -20.58
N VAL A 112 25.81 10.04 -20.59
CA VAL A 112 24.65 10.06 -21.48
C VAL A 112 23.60 11.03 -20.92
N PRO A 113 22.97 11.89 -21.75
CA PRO A 113 21.88 12.75 -21.33
C PRO A 113 20.72 11.98 -20.69
N TYR A 114 19.98 12.61 -19.79
CA TYR A 114 18.73 12.05 -19.28
C TYR A 114 17.69 12.04 -20.40
N SER A 115 17.36 10.87 -20.93
CA SER A 115 16.25 10.71 -21.87
C SER A 115 14.96 10.45 -21.10
N ARG A 116 13.89 11.16 -21.46
CA ARG A 116 12.54 10.77 -21.03
C ARG A 116 12.19 9.47 -21.74
N GLN A 117 12.00 8.40 -20.98
CA GLN A 117 11.40 7.18 -21.48
C GLN A 117 9.92 7.19 -21.09
N GLU A 118 9.03 6.82 -22.01
CA GLU A 118 7.64 6.57 -21.66
C GLU A 118 7.57 5.18 -21.03
N VAL A 119 7.37 5.15 -19.72
CA VAL A 119 7.44 3.92 -18.90
C VAL A 119 6.04 3.33 -18.65
N LEU A 120 5.02 3.79 -19.39
CA LEU A 120 3.62 3.46 -19.12
C LEU A 120 3.11 2.22 -19.85
N GLU A 121 3.95 1.52 -20.61
CA GLU A 121 3.53 0.34 -21.41
C GLU A 121 2.92 -0.80 -20.57
N MET A 122 3.13 -0.84 -19.24
CA MET A 122 2.56 -1.87 -18.38
C MET A 122 1.12 -1.63 -17.92
N ALA A 123 0.51 -0.46 -18.18
CA ALA A 123 -0.85 -0.18 -17.73
C ALA A 123 -1.93 -1.06 -18.41
N GLU A 124 -1.60 -1.77 -19.50
CA GLU A 124 -2.58 -2.45 -20.36
C GLU A 124 -2.88 -3.91 -20.02
N THR A 125 -2.25 -4.55 -19.02
CA THR A 125 -2.30 -6.04 -18.93
C THR A 125 -2.89 -6.67 -17.68
N PHE A 126 -3.53 -5.92 -16.78
CA PHE A 126 -4.23 -6.54 -15.65
C PHE A 126 -5.63 -5.94 -15.43
N PRO A 127 -6.71 -6.56 -15.95
CA PRO A 127 -8.07 -6.05 -15.76
C PRO A 127 -8.56 -6.10 -14.31
N GLY A 128 -7.74 -6.63 -13.38
CA GLY A 128 -8.16 -6.96 -12.04
C GLY A 128 -9.07 -8.19 -12.03
N PRO A 129 -9.51 -8.65 -10.85
CA PRO A 129 -10.51 -9.71 -10.79
C PRO A 129 -11.89 -9.18 -11.18
N GLU A 130 -12.73 -10.08 -11.66
CA GLU A 130 -14.13 -9.78 -11.93
C GLU A 130 -14.85 -9.30 -10.65
N PHE A 131 -15.81 -8.40 -10.83
CA PHE A 131 -16.47 -7.68 -9.75
C PHE A 131 -17.99 -7.86 -9.82
N ALA A 132 -18.57 -8.34 -8.73
CA ALA A 132 -20.01 -8.47 -8.55
C ALA A 132 -20.56 -7.22 -7.82
N GLN A 133 -21.14 -6.29 -8.57
CA GLN A 133 -21.78 -5.10 -7.98
C GLN A 133 -22.95 -5.47 -7.08
N LYS A 134 -23.76 -6.44 -7.51
CA LYS A 134 -24.88 -7.01 -6.75
C LYS A 134 -24.50 -8.43 -6.35
N ALA A 135 -23.98 -8.58 -5.14
CA ALA A 135 -23.49 -9.85 -4.65
C ALA A 135 -24.57 -10.55 -3.84
N GLN A 136 -24.80 -11.84 -4.13
CA GLN A 136 -25.76 -12.67 -3.42
C GLN A 136 -25.22 -14.10 -3.34
N GLY A 137 -25.28 -14.69 -2.15
CA GLY A 137 -24.91 -16.09 -1.95
C GLY A 137 -23.78 -16.27 -0.94
N GLU A 138 -23.19 -17.46 -0.93
CA GLU A 138 -22.10 -17.80 -0.02
C GLU A 138 -20.81 -17.11 -0.44
N ALA A 139 -20.07 -16.59 0.54
CA ALA A 139 -18.86 -15.82 0.30
C ALA A 139 -17.82 -16.02 1.39
N VAL A 140 -16.59 -15.66 1.06
CA VAL A 140 -15.44 -15.64 1.98
C VAL A 140 -14.86 -14.22 2.08
N ILE A 141 -14.42 -13.82 3.27
CA ILE A 141 -13.73 -12.55 3.51
C ILE A 141 -12.31 -12.62 2.94
N GLU A 142 -11.98 -11.74 2.00
CA GLU A 142 -10.62 -11.59 1.45
C GLU A 142 -9.84 -10.49 2.19
N SER A 143 -10.50 -9.39 2.54
CA SER A 143 -9.93 -8.29 3.34
C SER A 143 -11.04 -7.48 3.98
N TYR A 144 -10.73 -6.71 5.02
CA TYR A 144 -11.71 -5.89 5.71
C TYR A 144 -11.05 -4.69 6.41
N THR A 145 -11.87 -3.73 6.80
CA THR A 145 -11.52 -2.69 7.76
C THR A 145 -12.76 -2.33 8.58
N VAL A 146 -12.55 -1.71 9.74
CA VAL A 146 -13.65 -1.27 10.61
C VAL A 146 -13.44 0.19 10.95
N ASP A 147 -14.48 1.00 10.74
CA ASP A 147 -14.52 2.37 11.23
C ASP A 147 -14.83 2.32 12.73
N PHE A 148 -13.97 2.93 13.54
CA PHE A 148 -14.17 3.11 14.97
C PHE A 148 -14.56 4.55 15.27
N ASP A 149 -15.48 4.73 16.20
CA ASP A 149 -15.73 6.00 16.86
C ASP A 149 -15.30 5.97 18.33
N ARG A 150 -15.71 6.97 19.11
CA ARG A 150 -15.35 7.07 20.53
C ARG A 150 -16.00 6.01 21.41
N THR A 151 -17.04 5.34 20.93
CA THR A 151 -17.83 4.34 21.67
C THR A 151 -17.53 2.91 21.24
N GLY A 152 -16.96 2.70 20.06
CA GLY A 152 -16.56 1.37 19.61
C GLY A 152 -16.54 1.21 18.09
N PRO A 153 -16.54 -0.04 17.60
CA PRO A 153 -16.70 -0.31 16.18
C PRO A 153 -18.07 0.16 15.71
N LYS A 154 -18.12 0.89 14.60
CA LYS A 154 -19.33 1.53 14.08
C LYS A 154 -19.76 0.95 12.74
N LEU A 155 -18.81 0.68 11.86
CA LEU A 155 -19.10 0.21 10.50
C LEU A 155 -17.97 -0.69 10.00
N GLY A 156 -18.29 -1.96 9.77
CA GLY A 156 -17.43 -2.89 9.04
C GLY A 156 -17.55 -2.70 7.53
N HIS A 157 -16.40 -2.75 6.85
CA HIS A 157 -16.26 -2.76 5.39
C HIS A 157 -15.51 -4.02 4.98
N ILE A 158 -16.07 -4.79 4.06
CA ILE A 158 -15.56 -6.11 3.67
C ILE A 158 -15.33 -6.11 2.16
N VAL A 159 -14.15 -6.58 1.76
CA VAL A 159 -13.89 -7.10 0.42
C VAL A 159 -14.01 -8.62 0.50
N GLY A 160 -15.00 -9.17 -0.18
CA GLY A 160 -15.27 -10.61 -0.18
C GLY A 160 -15.17 -11.22 -1.57
N ARG A 161 -15.15 -12.54 -1.61
CA ARG A 161 -15.27 -13.35 -2.85
C ARG A 161 -16.45 -14.29 -2.76
N LEU A 162 -17.28 -14.31 -3.79
CA LEU A 162 -18.35 -15.30 -3.92
C LEU A 162 -17.75 -16.70 -4.09
N LEU A 163 -18.28 -17.70 -3.39
CA LEU A 163 -17.78 -19.08 -3.49
C LEU A 163 -18.13 -19.73 -4.83
N GLU A 164 -19.21 -19.31 -5.47
CA GLU A 164 -19.67 -19.88 -6.74
C GLU A 164 -18.77 -19.57 -7.95
N ASN A 165 -18.19 -18.37 -8.02
CA ASN A 165 -17.45 -17.88 -9.19
C ASN A 165 -16.17 -17.10 -8.84
N GLY A 166 -15.90 -16.86 -7.56
CA GLY A 166 -14.70 -16.14 -7.10
C GLY A 166 -14.73 -14.63 -7.34
N HIS A 167 -15.83 -14.06 -7.85
CA HIS A 167 -15.95 -12.63 -8.13
C HIS A 167 -15.82 -11.83 -6.84
N ARG A 168 -15.07 -10.71 -6.90
CA ARG A 168 -14.94 -9.79 -5.76
C ARG A 168 -16.20 -8.96 -5.59
N PHE A 169 -16.53 -8.63 -4.35
CA PHE A 169 -17.56 -7.66 -4.02
C PHE A 169 -17.13 -6.81 -2.82
N ILE A 170 -17.83 -5.70 -2.63
CA ILE A 170 -17.73 -4.87 -1.43
C ILE A 170 -19.05 -4.95 -0.67
N ALA A 171 -18.99 -5.14 0.65
CA ALA A 171 -20.15 -5.18 1.53
C ALA A 171 -19.88 -4.44 2.84
N ASN A 172 -20.95 -4.00 3.50
CA ASN A 172 -20.90 -3.69 4.93
C ASN A 172 -21.27 -4.94 5.75
N HIS A 173 -21.00 -4.90 7.05
CA HIS A 173 -21.51 -5.92 7.97
C HIS A 173 -23.05 -5.96 7.95
N GLY A 174 -23.63 -7.16 7.95
CA GLY A 174 -25.08 -7.37 7.98
C GLY A 174 -25.68 -7.43 9.38
N ASP A 175 -24.86 -7.70 10.40
CA ASP A 175 -25.28 -7.82 11.80
C ASP A 175 -24.14 -7.49 12.79
N GLU A 176 -24.52 -7.30 14.06
CA GLU A 176 -23.62 -6.98 15.17
C GLU A 176 -22.61 -8.10 15.47
N THR A 177 -22.98 -9.36 15.21
CA THR A 177 -22.08 -10.50 15.40
C THR A 177 -20.91 -10.41 14.43
N THR A 178 -21.20 -10.02 13.19
CA THR A 178 -20.19 -9.79 12.16
C THR A 178 -19.33 -8.60 12.51
N LEU A 179 -19.92 -7.46 12.90
CA LEU A 179 -19.17 -6.27 13.28
C LEU A 179 -18.20 -6.55 14.44
N SER A 180 -18.68 -7.20 15.50
CA SER A 180 -17.87 -7.56 16.65
C SER A 180 -16.77 -8.58 16.31
N THR A 181 -17.03 -9.50 15.37
CA THR A 181 -16.02 -10.44 14.88
C THR A 181 -14.94 -9.71 14.08
N LEU A 182 -15.30 -8.79 13.18
CA LEU A 182 -14.34 -7.98 12.43
C LEU A 182 -13.45 -7.13 13.36
N ALA A 183 -14.02 -6.60 14.43
CA ALA A 183 -13.31 -5.79 15.42
C ALA A 183 -12.52 -6.62 16.46
N SER A 184 -12.60 -7.94 16.41
CA SER A 184 -11.99 -8.85 17.39
C SER A 184 -10.47 -8.87 17.27
N ASN A 185 -9.78 -8.88 18.40
CA ASN A 185 -8.35 -9.17 18.48
C ASN A 185 -8.04 -10.65 18.76
N LYS A 186 -9.07 -11.52 18.82
CA LYS A 186 -8.95 -12.95 19.14
C LYS A 186 -9.23 -13.86 17.95
N VAL A 187 -9.90 -13.35 16.93
CA VAL A 187 -10.32 -14.09 15.75
C VAL A 187 -9.75 -13.37 14.54
N GLU A 188 -9.10 -14.09 13.64
CA GLU A 188 -8.71 -13.58 12.32
C GLU A 188 -9.91 -13.69 11.38
N PRO A 189 -10.50 -12.57 10.93
CA PRO A 189 -11.68 -12.61 10.06
C PRO A 189 -11.37 -12.99 8.61
N ILE A 190 -10.13 -12.80 8.14
CA ILE A 190 -9.75 -13.21 6.78
C ILE A 190 -9.95 -14.71 6.63
N GLY A 191 -10.65 -15.12 5.58
CA GLY A 191 -10.98 -16.52 5.30
C GLY A 191 -12.26 -17.02 5.96
N LEU A 192 -12.91 -16.25 6.84
CA LEU A 192 -14.22 -16.63 7.37
C LEU A 192 -15.29 -16.58 6.28
N GLN A 193 -16.21 -17.55 6.35
CA GLN A 193 -17.31 -17.70 5.40
C GLN A 193 -18.61 -17.17 5.97
N GLY A 194 -19.47 -16.70 5.07
CA GLY A 194 -20.74 -16.08 5.40
C GLY A 194 -21.68 -16.07 4.22
N LEU A 195 -22.77 -15.33 4.39
CA LEU A 195 -23.74 -15.03 3.35
C LEU A 195 -23.66 -13.55 3.03
N VAL A 196 -23.59 -13.20 1.74
CA VAL A 196 -23.80 -11.84 1.26
C VAL A 196 -25.18 -11.73 0.65
N LEU A 197 -25.89 -10.66 0.98
CA LEU A 197 -27.20 -10.31 0.42
C LEU A 197 -27.24 -8.82 0.09
N MET A 198 -27.97 -8.44 -0.96
CA MET A 198 -28.18 -7.03 -1.28
C MET A 198 -29.38 -6.48 -0.49
N ALA A 199 -29.15 -5.43 0.30
CA ALA A 199 -30.22 -4.71 0.99
C ALA A 199 -31.07 -3.88 0.00
N PRO A 200 -32.31 -3.50 0.37
CA PRO A 200 -33.19 -2.68 -0.49
C PRO A 200 -32.57 -1.37 -1.00
N GLY A 201 -31.60 -0.81 -0.27
CA GLY A 201 -30.85 0.39 -0.67
C GLY A 201 -29.68 0.13 -1.64
N GLY A 202 -29.54 -1.08 -2.18
CA GLY A 202 -28.50 -1.45 -3.14
C GLY A 202 -27.12 -1.73 -2.54
N ARG A 203 -26.98 -1.71 -1.21
CA ARG A 203 -25.72 -2.08 -0.53
C ARG A 203 -25.69 -3.57 -0.29
N ASN A 204 -24.54 -4.21 -0.53
CA ASN A 204 -24.33 -5.58 -0.10
C ASN A 204 -24.07 -5.60 1.41
N LEU A 205 -24.69 -6.55 2.10
CA LEU A 205 -24.52 -6.84 3.52
C LEU A 205 -23.99 -8.26 3.66
N PHE A 206 -22.92 -8.43 4.43
CA PHE A 206 -22.31 -9.73 4.70
C PHE A 206 -22.48 -10.11 6.16
N SER A 207 -22.95 -11.34 6.40
CA SER A 207 -23.13 -11.93 7.72
C SER A 207 -22.31 -13.21 7.84
N ILE A 208 -21.44 -13.28 8.86
CA ILE A 208 -20.64 -14.49 9.15
C ILE A 208 -21.58 -15.61 9.62
N LYS A 209 -21.42 -16.82 9.06
CA LYS A 209 -22.18 -17.98 9.56
C LYS A 209 -21.75 -18.27 11.00
N PRO A 210 -22.69 -18.43 11.96
CA PRO A 210 -22.34 -18.88 13.30
C PRO A 210 -21.53 -20.17 13.19
N SER A 211 -20.38 -20.24 13.87
CA SER A 211 -19.67 -21.51 14.00
C SER A 211 -20.59 -22.48 14.75
N VAL A 212 -21.15 -23.47 14.04
CA VAL A 212 -21.82 -24.61 14.66
C VAL A 212 -20.72 -25.44 15.32
N LYS A 213 -20.28 -25.02 16.50
CA LYS A 213 -19.55 -25.93 17.39
C LYS A 213 -20.57 -26.94 17.90
N LEU A 214 -20.57 -28.13 17.28
CA LEU A 214 -21.13 -29.35 17.86
C LEU A 214 -20.40 -29.69 19.16
#